data_AF-A0A847FY53-F1
#
_entry.id   AF-A0A847FY53-F1
#
_cell.length_a   1.000
_cell.length_b   1.000
_cell.length_c   1.000
_cell.angle_alpha   90.00
_cell.angle_beta   90.00
_cell.angle_gamma   90.00
#
_symmetry.space_group_name_H-M   'P 1'
#
loop_
_entity.id
_entity.type
_entity.pdbx_description
1 polymer ?
#
loop_
_entity_poly.entity_id
_entity_poly.type
_entity_poly.pdbx_seq_one_letter_code
_entity_poly.pdbx_strand_id
1 'polypeptide(L)'
;MAQRRTYFSTRDLLMMAALAALGGVVSTYVNAVGDFFQSILGFAGTSQWAAGLHVLWLTLAVGLTGKQGAGTITGLLKGGVELLTGNTHGLLVVLVDLVAGLLVDLGFLPFRNKDSLGAYGLAGFIAAASNVFVFQLFASLPADVLAYGALLIVGAIAGLSGLLFGGLVSRGLVNALRRAGVVKDRAPAPVGRRIYPLFLGIGALLAVFLFVFLRGALRGPATVHIGGAVEAPFDYPLEHDDVESVTRE
;
A
#
# COMPACT_ATOMS: atom_id res chain seq x y z
N MET A 1 -46.54 11.42 0.40
CA MET A 1 -45.22 11.58 1.04
C MET A 1 -44.16 11.48 -0.05
N ALA A 2 -43.48 12.57 -0.36
CA ALA A 2 -42.39 12.56 -1.35
C ALA A 2 -41.22 11.76 -0.76
N GLN A 3 -40.91 10.59 -1.33
CA GLN A 3 -39.69 9.85 -1.01
C GLN A 3 -38.50 10.79 -1.27
N ARG A 4 -37.83 11.24 -0.20
CA ARG A 4 -36.54 11.93 -0.32
C ARG A 4 -35.61 10.99 -1.09
N ARG A 5 -35.19 11.39 -2.29
CA ARG A 5 -34.16 10.67 -3.04
C ARG A 5 -32.85 10.78 -2.26
N THR A 6 -32.57 9.81 -1.41
CA THR A 6 -31.28 9.71 -0.72
C THR A 6 -30.20 9.40 -1.75
N TYR A 7 -29.10 10.15 -1.73
CA TYR A 7 -27.99 9.92 -2.67
C TYR A 7 -27.40 8.52 -2.51
N PHE A 8 -27.30 8.01 -1.28
CA PHE A 8 -26.97 6.63 -0.96
C PHE A 8 -28.23 5.83 -0.63
N SER A 9 -28.30 4.60 -1.16
CA SER A 9 -29.33 3.63 -0.76
C SER A 9 -28.89 2.91 0.52
N THR A 10 -29.82 2.26 1.21
CA THR A 10 -29.50 1.40 2.37
C THR A 10 -28.49 0.32 2.00
N ARG A 11 -28.59 -0.23 0.78
CA ARG A 11 -27.62 -1.20 0.26
C ARG A 11 -26.22 -0.60 0.14
N ASP A 12 -26.11 0.62 -0.38
CA ASP A 12 -24.80 1.28 -0.51
C ASP A 12 -24.17 1.53 0.85
N LEU A 13 -24.96 2.00 1.82
CA LEU A 13 -24.52 2.24 3.20
C LEU A 13 -24.05 0.94 3.87
N LEU A 14 -24.81 -0.15 3.73
CA LEU A 14 -24.44 -1.45 4.28
C LEU A 14 -23.17 -2.00 3.63
N MET A 15 -23.02 -1.87 2.30
CA MET A 15 -21.81 -2.31 1.60
C MET A 15 -20.58 -1.50 2.03
N MET A 16 -20.70 -0.17 2.13
CA MET A 16 -19.61 0.69 2.62
C MET A 16 -19.22 0.34 4.06
N ALA A 17 -20.21 0.15 4.94
CA ALA A 17 -19.97 -0.22 6.33
C ALA A 17 -19.30 -1.61 6.47
N ALA A 18 -19.78 -2.60 5.71
CA ALA A 18 -19.21 -3.96 5.72
C ALA A 18 -17.76 -3.97 5.21
N LEU A 19 -17.48 -3.26 4.12
CA LEU A 19 -16.13 -3.15 3.57
C LEU A 19 -15.20 -2.36 4.49
N ALA A 20 -15.70 -1.31 5.13
CA ALA A 20 -14.94 -0.54 6.11
C ALA A 20 -14.57 -1.39 7.33
N ALA A 21 -15.52 -2.19 7.86
CA ALA A 21 -15.28 -3.07 8.98
C ALA A 21 -14.27 -4.18 8.65
N LEU A 22 -14.46 -4.86 7.50
CA LEU A 22 -13.52 -5.87 7.02
C LEU A 22 -12.13 -5.27 6.78
N GLY A 23 -12.09 -4.10 6.11
CA GLY A 23 -10.85 -3.41 5.81
C GLY A 23 -10.09 -2.96 7.05
N GLY A 24 -10.76 -2.34 8.03
CA GLY A 24 -10.10 -1.84 9.24
C GLY A 24 -9.51 -2.97 10.10
N VAL A 25 -10.24 -4.07 10.26
CA VAL A 25 -9.76 -5.25 10.98
C VAL A 25 -8.58 -5.89 10.24
N VAL A 26 -8.72 -6.14 8.93
CA VAL A 26 -7.65 -6.75 8.12
C VAL A 26 -6.42 -5.86 8.09
N SER A 27 -6.58 -4.53 7.97
CA SER A 27 -5.46 -3.58 7.96
C SER A 27 -4.60 -3.65 9.23
N THR A 28 -5.21 -3.87 10.40
CA THR A 28 -4.44 -4.06 11.64
C THR A 28 -3.55 -5.31 11.57
N TYR A 29 -4.08 -6.42 11.03
CA TYR A 29 -3.28 -7.64 10.82
C TYR A 29 -2.22 -7.46 9.73
N VAL A 30 -2.55 -6.74 8.66
CA VAL A 30 -1.61 -6.45 7.57
C VAL A 30 -0.44 -5.61 8.08
N ASN A 31 -0.69 -4.64 8.96
CA ASN A 31 0.36 -3.87 9.62
C ASN A 31 1.23 -4.77 10.50
N ALA A 32 0.64 -5.64 11.32
CA ALA A 32 1.40 -6.59 12.14
C ALA A 32 2.27 -7.53 11.29
N VAL A 33 1.77 -7.99 10.14
CA VAL A 33 2.54 -8.79 9.17
C VAL A 33 3.66 -7.96 8.54
N GLY A 34 3.38 -6.71 8.17
CA GLY A 34 4.38 -5.77 7.66
C GLY A 34 5.52 -5.56 8.65
N ASP A 35 5.18 -5.33 9.92
CA ASP A 35 6.14 -5.14 11.01
C ASP A 35 6.96 -6.40 11.29
N PHE A 36 6.35 -7.58 11.17
CA PHE A 36 7.06 -8.86 11.26
C PHE A 36 8.09 -9.03 10.13
N PHE A 37 7.73 -8.72 8.89
CA PHE A 37 8.69 -8.75 7.79
C PHE A 37 9.77 -7.67 7.94
N GLN A 38 9.43 -6.50 8.48
CA GLN A 38 10.39 -5.45 8.80
C GLN A 38 11.38 -5.88 9.87
N SER A 39 10.94 -6.58 10.91
CA SER A 39 11.83 -7.05 11.99
C SER A 39 12.77 -8.17 11.53
N ILE A 40 12.33 -9.04 10.61
CA ILE A 40 13.19 -10.08 10.02
C ILE A 40 14.20 -9.50 9.03
N LEU A 41 13.76 -8.59 8.17
CA LEU A 41 14.60 -8.06 7.10
C LEU A 41 15.49 -6.89 7.55
N GLY A 42 15.17 -6.26 8.68
CA GLY A 42 16.04 -5.32 9.39
C GLY A 42 16.17 -3.92 8.78
N PHE A 43 15.36 -3.55 7.77
CA PHE A 43 15.43 -2.22 7.14
C PHE A 43 14.05 -1.57 6.95
N ALA A 44 14.02 -0.24 7.04
CA ALA A 44 12.82 0.58 6.90
C ALA A 44 12.27 0.55 5.46
N GLY A 45 10.95 0.41 5.32
CA GLY A 45 10.25 0.49 4.03
C GLY A 45 9.70 -0.84 3.50
N THR A 46 9.90 -1.96 4.20
CA THR A 46 9.33 -3.27 3.82
C THR A 46 7.82 -3.32 3.96
N SER A 47 7.17 -2.54 4.80
CA SER A 47 5.70 -2.56 4.93
C SER A 47 4.97 -1.95 3.71
N GLN A 48 5.69 -1.24 2.84
CA GLN A 48 5.10 -0.40 1.79
C GLN A 48 4.55 -1.20 0.61
N TRP A 49 4.96 -2.47 0.43
CA TRP A 49 4.30 -3.37 -0.52
C TRP A 49 2.85 -3.70 -0.12
N ALA A 50 2.50 -3.56 1.18
CA ALA A 50 1.16 -3.80 1.68
C ALA A 50 0.24 -2.55 1.61
N ALA A 51 0.77 -1.40 1.19
CA ALA A 51 -0.01 -0.16 1.08
C ALA A 51 -1.20 -0.31 0.11
N GLY A 52 -1.02 -1.03 -1.01
CA GLY A 52 -2.11 -1.29 -1.94
C GLY A 52 -3.24 -2.15 -1.38
N LEU A 53 -2.97 -2.98 -0.37
CA LEU A 53 -3.98 -3.81 0.29
C LEU A 53 -4.90 -2.97 1.20
N HIS A 54 -4.40 -1.89 1.77
CA HIS A 54 -5.21 -0.95 2.55
C HIS A 54 -6.23 -0.23 1.67
N VAL A 55 -5.80 0.18 0.47
CA VAL A 55 -6.60 0.94 -0.50
C VAL A 55 -7.60 0.06 -1.25
N LEU A 56 -7.38 -1.27 -1.29
CA LEU A 56 -8.27 -2.25 -1.89
C LEU A 56 -9.74 -2.08 -1.47
N TRP A 57 -9.98 -1.92 -0.17
CA TRP A 57 -11.34 -1.83 0.38
C TRP A 57 -12.08 -0.56 -0.07
N LEU A 58 -11.33 0.54 -0.23
CA LEU A 58 -11.85 1.83 -0.66
C LEU A 58 -12.24 1.81 -2.14
N THR A 59 -11.37 1.24 -2.99
CA THR A 59 -11.66 1.10 -4.43
C THR A 59 -12.78 0.08 -4.69
N LEU A 60 -12.88 -0.98 -3.87
CA LEU A 60 -14.02 -1.90 -3.88
C LEU A 60 -15.32 -1.19 -3.52
N ALA A 61 -15.34 -0.34 -2.50
CA ALA A 61 -16.54 0.37 -2.08
C ALA A 61 -17.07 1.32 -3.17
N VAL A 62 -16.18 2.10 -3.80
CA VAL A 62 -16.54 2.94 -4.95
C VAL A 62 -16.98 2.09 -6.15
N GLY A 63 -16.29 0.98 -6.38
CA GLY A 63 -16.57 0.07 -7.49
C GLY A 63 -17.91 -0.67 -7.41
N LEU A 64 -18.34 -1.01 -6.19
CA LEU A 64 -19.59 -1.71 -5.93
C LEU A 64 -20.78 -0.75 -5.84
N THR A 65 -20.60 0.41 -5.20
CA THR A 65 -21.67 1.41 -5.10
C THR A 65 -21.84 2.23 -6.38
N GLY A 66 -20.78 2.38 -7.18
CA GLY A 66 -20.73 3.23 -8.38
C GLY A 66 -20.87 4.74 -8.10
N LYS A 67 -20.88 5.14 -6.82
CA LYS A 67 -21.18 6.51 -6.38
C LYS A 67 -19.92 7.26 -5.98
N GLN A 68 -19.94 8.57 -6.22
CA GLN A 68 -18.86 9.45 -5.81
C GLN A 68 -19.01 9.74 -4.31
N GLY A 69 -17.91 9.78 -3.56
CA GLY A 69 -17.94 9.98 -2.11
C GLY A 69 -18.03 8.68 -1.31
N ALA A 70 -18.21 7.54 -1.99
CA ALA A 70 -18.22 6.24 -1.33
C ALA A 70 -16.84 5.87 -0.79
N GLY A 71 -15.76 6.29 -1.48
CA GLY A 71 -14.38 6.07 -1.05
C GLY A 71 -14.10 6.82 0.25
N THR A 72 -14.48 8.09 0.31
CA THR A 72 -14.27 8.97 1.46
C THR A 72 -15.02 8.47 2.70
N ILE A 73 -16.31 8.11 2.56
CA ILE A 73 -17.11 7.58 3.68
C ILE A 73 -16.53 6.25 4.17
N THR A 74 -16.18 5.35 3.23
CA THR A 74 -15.58 4.05 3.58
C THR A 74 -14.22 4.25 4.25
N GLY A 75 -13.42 5.22 3.80
CA GLY A 75 -12.13 5.58 4.39
C GLY A 75 -12.27 6.06 5.83
N LEU A 76 -13.20 7.00 6.06
CA LEU A 76 -13.48 7.48 7.42
C LEU A 76 -13.92 6.35 8.37
N LEU A 77 -14.82 5.49 7.90
CA LEU A 77 -15.32 4.35 8.68
C LEU A 77 -14.21 3.31 8.93
N LYS A 78 -13.42 2.99 7.90
CA LYS A 78 -12.28 2.06 7.98
C LYS A 78 -11.28 2.56 9.01
N GLY A 79 -10.88 3.83 8.91
CA GLY A 79 -9.95 4.45 9.84
C GLY A 79 -10.47 4.44 11.26
N GLY A 80 -11.78 4.71 11.45
CA GLY A 80 -12.43 4.59 12.76
C GLY A 80 -12.36 3.17 13.32
N VAL A 81 -12.61 2.14 12.51
CA VAL A 81 -12.47 0.74 12.93
C VAL A 81 -11.02 0.41 13.27
N GLU A 82 -10.06 0.86 12.46
CA GLU A 82 -8.64 0.61 12.65
C GLU A 82 -8.07 1.29 13.90
N LEU A 83 -8.58 2.47 14.24
CA LEU A 83 -8.30 3.13 15.51
C LEU A 83 -8.81 2.29 16.70
N LEU A 84 -10.03 1.76 16.59
CA LEU A 84 -10.65 0.97 17.66
C LEU A 84 -10.04 -0.43 17.81
N THR A 85 -9.45 -0.99 16.76
CA THR A 85 -8.75 -2.29 16.81
C THR A 85 -7.33 -2.19 17.36
N GLY A 86 -6.87 -0.99 17.71
CA GLY A 86 -5.60 -0.77 18.41
C GLY A 86 -4.39 -0.56 17.50
N ASN A 87 -4.57 0.11 16.34
CA ASN A 87 -3.42 0.45 15.50
C ASN A 87 -2.40 1.35 16.24
N THR A 88 -1.13 1.00 16.11
CA THR A 88 0.05 1.70 16.69
C THR A 88 0.16 3.18 16.29
N HIS A 89 -0.51 3.61 15.23
CA HIS A 89 -0.47 4.97 14.69
C HIS A 89 -1.59 5.87 15.26
N GLY A 90 -2.52 5.33 16.06
CA GLY A 90 -3.58 6.10 16.72
C GLY A 90 -4.43 6.90 15.73
N LEU A 91 -4.75 8.16 16.07
CA LEU A 91 -5.63 9.01 15.25
C LEU A 91 -5.08 9.28 13.83
N LEU A 92 -3.76 9.16 13.63
CA LEU A 92 -3.15 9.37 12.30
C LEU A 92 -3.69 8.38 11.26
N VAL A 93 -4.05 7.15 11.66
CA VAL A 93 -4.58 6.17 10.72
C VAL A 93 -5.94 6.60 10.15
N VAL A 94 -6.76 7.27 10.96
CA VAL A 94 -8.05 7.81 10.52
C VAL A 94 -7.85 8.89 9.47
N LEU A 95 -6.86 9.77 9.68
CA LEU A 95 -6.53 10.83 8.74
C LEU A 95 -6.00 10.25 7.42
N VAL A 96 -5.10 9.27 7.49
CA VAL A 96 -4.54 8.60 6.31
C VAL A 96 -5.65 7.94 5.50
N ASP A 97 -6.54 7.18 6.14
CA ASP A 97 -7.64 6.50 5.45
C ASP A 97 -8.67 7.48 4.87
N LEU A 98 -8.93 8.60 5.55
CA LEU A 98 -9.77 9.66 5.03
C LEU A 98 -9.18 10.28 3.77
N VAL A 99 -7.89 10.61 3.79
CA VAL A 99 -7.16 11.17 2.64
C VAL A 99 -7.12 10.15 1.50
N ALA A 100 -6.85 8.88 1.79
CA ALA A 100 -6.87 7.80 0.81
C ALA A 100 -8.26 7.67 0.18
N GLY A 101 -9.33 7.68 0.99
CA GLY A 101 -10.71 7.60 0.51
C GLY A 101 -11.09 8.75 -0.41
N LEU A 102 -10.67 9.97 -0.06
CA LEU A 102 -10.84 11.16 -0.89
C LEU A 102 -10.09 11.03 -2.22
N LEU A 103 -8.84 10.57 -2.19
CA LEU A 103 -8.02 10.39 -3.39
C LEU A 103 -8.51 9.26 -4.28
N VAL A 104 -9.11 8.20 -3.71
CA VAL A 104 -9.81 7.19 -4.48
C VAL A 104 -10.98 7.84 -5.22
N ASP A 105 -11.84 8.58 -4.53
CA ASP A 105 -12.96 9.28 -5.18
C ASP A 105 -12.45 10.21 -6.30
N LEU A 106 -11.41 11.01 -6.03
CA LEU A 106 -10.78 11.88 -7.03
C LEU A 106 -10.18 11.10 -8.21
N GLY A 107 -9.59 9.93 -7.97
CA GLY A 107 -9.05 9.05 -9.02
C GLY A 107 -10.12 8.48 -9.94
N PHE A 108 -11.35 8.28 -9.43
CA PHE A 108 -12.51 7.88 -10.24
C PHE A 108 -13.20 9.06 -10.95
N LEU A 109 -13.00 10.30 -10.48
CA LEU A 109 -13.63 11.52 -11.02
C LEU A 109 -13.36 11.77 -12.53
N PRO A 110 -12.11 11.67 -13.05
CA PRO A 110 -11.84 11.96 -14.46
C PRO A 110 -12.41 10.91 -15.42
N PHE A 111 -12.85 9.76 -14.94
CA PHE A 111 -13.34 8.67 -15.78
C PHE A 111 -14.88 8.63 -15.82
N ARG A 112 -15.45 8.96 -16.98
CA ARG A 112 -16.89 8.76 -17.25
C ARG A 112 -17.31 7.29 -17.07
N ASN A 113 -16.40 6.35 -17.36
CA ASN A 113 -16.55 4.92 -17.09
C ASN A 113 -15.79 4.52 -15.82
N LYS A 114 -16.51 4.52 -14.69
CA LYS A 114 -16.02 4.03 -13.39
C LYS A 114 -15.68 2.53 -13.38
N ASP A 115 -16.07 1.78 -14.42
CA ASP A 115 -15.69 0.37 -14.62
C ASP A 115 -14.43 0.21 -15.50
N SER A 116 -13.63 1.25 -15.75
CA SER A 116 -12.41 1.15 -16.57
C SER A 116 -11.20 0.69 -15.75
N LEU A 117 -10.27 -0.05 -16.38
CA LEU A 117 -9.03 -0.50 -15.72
C LEU A 117 -8.20 0.72 -15.29
N GLY A 118 -8.23 1.78 -16.09
CA GLY A 118 -7.56 3.04 -15.80
C GLY A 118 -8.12 3.74 -14.57
N ALA A 119 -9.45 3.73 -14.36
CA ALA A 119 -10.04 4.35 -13.17
C ALA A 119 -9.62 3.65 -11.87
N TYR A 120 -9.77 2.32 -11.82
CA TYR A 120 -9.34 1.54 -10.65
C TYR A 120 -7.83 1.62 -10.44
N GLY A 121 -7.06 1.55 -11.53
CA GLY A 121 -5.62 1.62 -11.46
C GLY A 121 -5.09 2.96 -10.98
N LEU A 122 -5.61 4.07 -11.52
CA LEU A 122 -5.22 5.42 -11.13
C LEU A 122 -5.65 5.73 -9.70
N ALA A 123 -6.89 5.38 -9.34
CA ALA A 123 -7.39 5.58 -7.98
C ALA A 123 -6.56 4.78 -6.95
N GLY A 124 -6.26 3.51 -7.26
CA GLY A 124 -5.41 2.67 -6.42
C GLY A 124 -3.99 3.20 -6.30
N PHE A 125 -3.38 3.64 -7.41
CA PHE A 125 -2.03 4.19 -7.43
C PHE A 125 -1.91 5.47 -6.60
N ILE A 126 -2.78 6.45 -6.83
CA ILE A 126 -2.72 7.75 -6.15
C ILE A 126 -2.97 7.58 -4.65
N ALA A 127 -3.99 6.80 -4.27
CA ALA A 127 -4.33 6.61 -2.87
C ALA A 127 -3.28 5.77 -2.11
N ALA A 128 -2.64 4.79 -2.75
CA ALA A 128 -1.59 4.03 -2.09
C ALA A 128 -0.29 4.85 -1.96
N ALA A 129 0.06 5.62 -2.98
CA ALA A 129 1.19 6.54 -2.92
C ALA A 129 0.99 7.59 -1.81
N SER A 130 -0.22 8.16 -1.67
CA SER A 130 -0.49 9.16 -0.64
C SER A 130 -0.32 8.66 0.78
N ASN A 131 -0.57 7.37 1.05
CA ASN A 131 -0.38 6.82 2.39
C ASN A 131 1.07 7.01 2.85
N VAL A 132 2.03 6.74 1.98
CA VAL A 132 3.46 6.92 2.26
C VAL A 132 3.78 8.38 2.55
N PHE A 133 3.29 9.29 1.70
CA PHE A 133 3.57 10.71 1.84
C PHE A 133 2.97 11.28 3.12
N VAL A 134 1.74 10.89 3.47
CA VAL A 134 1.10 11.36 4.71
C VAL A 134 1.83 10.79 5.92
N PHE A 135 2.12 9.48 5.96
CA PHE A 135 2.87 8.91 7.08
C PHE A 135 4.25 9.54 7.23
N GLN A 136 4.98 9.76 6.13
CA GLN A 136 6.29 10.39 6.23
C GLN A 136 6.20 11.84 6.71
N LEU A 137 5.24 12.61 6.21
CA LEU A 137 5.06 14.01 6.60
C LEU A 137 4.93 14.16 8.13
N PHE A 138 4.28 13.20 8.79
CA PHE A 138 4.14 13.17 10.25
C PHE A 138 5.29 12.46 10.98
N ALA A 139 5.96 11.49 10.35
CA ALA A 139 7.07 10.76 10.97
C ALA A 139 8.38 11.57 11.02
N SER A 140 8.63 12.43 10.03
CA SER A 140 9.72 13.43 10.03
C SER A 140 9.70 14.23 8.72
N LEU A 141 9.73 15.57 8.81
CA LEU A 141 9.99 16.41 7.64
C LEU A 141 11.40 16.08 7.13
N PRO A 142 11.56 15.60 5.88
CA PRO A 142 12.88 15.33 5.34
C PRO A 142 13.60 16.67 5.17
N ALA A 143 14.66 16.90 5.96
CA ALA A 143 15.47 18.11 5.87
C ALA A 143 16.39 18.11 4.63
N ASP A 144 16.61 16.94 4.03
CA ASP A 144 17.62 16.73 2.97
C ASP A 144 17.02 16.28 1.63
N VAL A 145 17.61 16.78 0.53
CA VAL A 145 17.22 16.45 -0.87
C VAL A 145 17.30 14.95 -1.16
N LEU A 146 18.25 14.23 -0.55
CA LEU A 146 18.38 12.76 -0.65
C LEU A 146 17.17 12.02 -0.07
N ALA A 147 16.60 12.54 1.01
CA ALA A 147 15.43 11.94 1.64
C ALA A 147 14.14 12.16 0.82
N TYR A 148 14.02 13.26 0.08
CA TYR A 148 12.94 13.44 -0.91
C TYR A 148 13.03 12.44 -2.06
N GLY A 149 14.25 12.14 -2.54
CA GLY A 149 14.46 11.12 -3.58
C GLY A 149 14.05 9.72 -3.11
N ALA A 150 14.44 9.34 -1.89
CA ALA A 150 14.02 8.07 -1.29
C ALA A 150 12.49 7.99 -1.13
N LEU A 151 11.84 9.09 -0.76
CA LEU A 151 10.39 9.12 -0.61
C LEU A 151 9.63 8.97 -1.91
N LEU A 152 10.10 9.57 -2.99
CA LEU A 152 9.52 9.37 -4.31
C LEU A 152 9.61 7.90 -4.73
N ILE A 153 10.73 7.24 -4.44
CA ILE A 153 10.92 5.82 -4.75
C ILE A 153 9.94 4.98 -3.92
N VAL A 154 9.86 5.19 -2.61
CA VAL A 154 8.95 4.44 -1.72
C VAL A 154 7.49 4.70 -2.09
N GLY A 155 7.13 5.95 -2.36
CA GLY A 155 5.81 6.34 -2.84
C GLY A 155 5.47 5.70 -4.20
N ALA A 156 6.44 5.57 -5.10
CA ALA A 156 6.25 4.87 -6.38
C ALA A 156 6.02 3.37 -6.18
N ILE A 157 6.74 2.71 -5.28
CA ILE A 157 6.52 1.30 -4.93
C ILE A 157 5.12 1.11 -4.35
N ALA A 158 4.72 1.95 -3.40
CA ALA A 158 3.40 1.91 -2.80
C ALA A 158 2.31 2.17 -3.86
N GLY A 159 2.55 3.13 -4.76
CA GLY A 159 1.67 3.40 -5.90
C GLY A 159 1.54 2.18 -6.82
N LEU A 160 2.63 1.51 -7.18
CA LEU A 160 2.62 0.29 -8.01
C LEU A 160 1.91 -0.87 -7.30
N SER A 161 2.11 -1.01 -5.98
CA SER A 161 1.33 -1.94 -5.17
C SER A 161 -0.17 -1.58 -5.17
N GLY A 162 -0.51 -0.29 -5.06
CA GLY A 162 -1.88 0.21 -5.19
C GLY A 162 -2.50 -0.03 -6.56
N LEU A 163 -1.71 0.10 -7.63
CA LEU A 163 -2.13 -0.22 -8.99
C LEU A 163 -2.50 -1.72 -9.11
N LEU A 164 -1.69 -2.59 -8.51
CA LEU A 164 -1.93 -4.04 -8.47
C LEU A 164 -3.11 -4.42 -7.58
N PHE A 165 -3.02 -4.15 -6.28
CA PHE A 165 -4.01 -4.59 -5.30
C PHE A 165 -5.25 -3.70 -5.36
N GLY A 166 -5.07 -2.40 -5.17
CA GLY A 166 -6.16 -1.41 -5.22
C GLY A 166 -6.82 -1.28 -6.60
N GLY A 167 -6.11 -1.61 -7.68
CA GLY A 167 -6.61 -1.47 -9.06
C GLY A 167 -7.04 -2.78 -9.72
N LEU A 168 -6.08 -3.66 -10.01
CA LEU A 168 -6.34 -4.92 -10.75
C LEU A 168 -7.13 -5.92 -9.91
N VAL A 169 -6.71 -6.17 -8.67
CA VAL A 169 -7.34 -7.15 -7.78
C VAL A 169 -8.75 -6.69 -7.38
N SER A 170 -8.93 -5.41 -7.01
CA SER A 170 -10.26 -4.86 -6.68
C SER A 170 -11.25 -5.04 -7.83
N ARG A 171 -10.86 -4.69 -9.07
CA ARG A 171 -11.70 -4.89 -10.25
C ARG A 171 -12.00 -6.37 -10.50
N GLY A 172 -11.02 -7.24 -10.30
CA GLY A 172 -11.19 -8.69 -10.37
C GLY A 172 -12.26 -9.18 -9.39
N LEU A 173 -12.15 -8.76 -8.13
CA LEU A 173 -13.10 -9.07 -7.06
C LEU A 173 -14.51 -8.52 -7.37
N VAL A 174 -14.64 -7.28 -7.84
CA VAL A 174 -15.94 -6.71 -8.26
C VAL A 174 -16.57 -7.58 -9.35
N ASN A 175 -15.79 -7.99 -10.36
CA ASN A 175 -16.30 -8.84 -11.43
C ASN A 175 -16.67 -10.25 -10.95
N ALA A 176 -15.90 -10.82 -10.02
CA ALA A 176 -16.22 -12.11 -9.40
C ALA A 176 -17.53 -12.04 -8.59
N LEU A 177 -17.71 -10.99 -7.79
CA LEU A 177 -18.94 -10.75 -7.02
C LEU A 177 -20.16 -10.53 -7.91
N ARG A 178 -19.99 -9.84 -9.06
CA ARG A 178 -21.04 -9.68 -10.08
C ARG A 178 -21.39 -11.02 -10.74
N ARG A 179 -20.41 -11.86 -11.05
CA ARG A 179 -20.61 -13.20 -11.64
C ARG A 179 -21.30 -14.16 -10.68
N ALA A 180 -20.96 -14.10 -9.39
CA ALA A 180 -21.59 -14.89 -8.33
C ALA A 180 -23.04 -14.45 -8.03
N GLY A 181 -23.52 -13.35 -8.64
CA GLY A 181 -24.89 -12.86 -8.45
C GLY A 181 -25.14 -12.17 -7.11
N VAL A 182 -24.10 -12.00 -6.27
CA VAL A 182 -24.16 -11.30 -4.97
C VAL A 182 -24.43 -9.80 -5.18
N VAL A 183 -23.94 -9.24 -6.29
CA VAL A 183 -24.05 -7.81 -6.62
C VAL A 183 -24.66 -7.68 -8.02
N LYS A 184 -25.94 -7.31 -8.10
CA LYS A 184 -26.71 -7.20 -9.36
C LYS A 184 -26.80 -5.77 -9.90
N ASP A 185 -25.72 -4.99 -9.78
CA ASP A 185 -25.74 -3.58 -10.18
C ASP A 185 -25.45 -3.37 -11.66
N ARG A 186 -24.53 -4.15 -12.23
CA ARG A 186 -24.12 -4.06 -13.64
C ARG A 186 -23.71 -5.43 -14.18
N ALA A 187 -23.87 -5.64 -15.48
CA ALA A 187 -23.37 -6.84 -16.15
C ALA A 187 -21.84 -6.96 -15.97
N PRO A 188 -21.31 -8.16 -15.67
CA PRO A 188 -19.88 -8.36 -15.50
C PRO A 188 -19.14 -8.04 -16.80
N ALA A 189 -18.18 -7.11 -16.75
CA ALA A 189 -17.34 -6.81 -17.90
C ALA A 189 -16.35 -7.97 -18.12
N PRO A 190 -16.10 -8.41 -19.37
CA PRO A 190 -15.10 -9.44 -19.63
C PRO A 190 -13.71 -8.96 -19.20
N VAL A 191 -13.02 -9.80 -18.43
CA VAL A 191 -11.63 -9.58 -18.03
C VAL A 191 -10.78 -9.83 -19.28
N GLY A 192 -10.28 -8.76 -19.90
CA GLY A 192 -9.45 -8.87 -21.10
C GLY A 192 -8.14 -9.62 -20.82
N ARG A 193 -7.72 -10.51 -21.74
CA ARG A 193 -6.50 -11.32 -21.63
C ARG A 193 -5.22 -10.50 -21.36
N ARG A 194 -5.23 -9.19 -21.68
CA ARG A 194 -4.14 -8.22 -21.41
C ARG A 194 -3.92 -7.88 -19.93
N ILE A 195 -4.84 -8.23 -19.02
CA ILE A 195 -4.66 -8.00 -17.58
C ILE A 195 -3.60 -8.95 -17.00
N TYR A 196 -3.52 -10.20 -17.50
CA TYR A 196 -2.53 -11.18 -17.06
C TYR A 196 -1.08 -10.74 -17.27
N PRO A 197 -0.65 -10.29 -18.48
CA PRO A 197 0.71 -9.80 -18.66
C PRO A 197 0.96 -8.49 -17.90
N LEU A 198 -0.06 -7.64 -17.69
CA LEU A 198 0.09 -6.43 -16.87
C LEU A 198 0.33 -6.77 -15.39
N PHE A 199 -0.44 -7.71 -14.85
CA PHE A 199 -0.27 -8.22 -13.48
C PHE A 199 1.11 -8.84 -13.30
N LEU A 200 1.52 -9.71 -14.22
CA LEU A 200 2.85 -10.33 -14.22
C LEU A 200 3.95 -9.28 -14.38
N GLY A 201 3.76 -8.27 -15.23
CA GLY A 201 4.72 -7.20 -15.43
C GLY A 201 4.93 -6.34 -14.19
N ILE A 202 3.87 -5.87 -13.55
CA ILE A 202 4.00 -5.06 -12.33
C ILE A 202 4.49 -5.93 -11.15
N GLY A 203 4.04 -7.19 -11.06
CA GLY A 203 4.55 -8.13 -10.06
C GLY A 203 6.03 -8.43 -10.23
N ALA A 204 6.49 -8.65 -11.47
CA ALA A 204 7.91 -8.82 -11.78
C ALA A 204 8.71 -7.54 -11.46
N LEU A 205 8.16 -6.36 -11.75
CA LEU A 205 8.81 -5.09 -11.42
C LEU A 205 8.98 -4.93 -9.90
N LEU A 206 7.95 -5.24 -9.11
CA LEU A 206 8.04 -5.25 -7.65
C LEU A 206 9.06 -6.28 -7.15
N ALA A 207 9.11 -7.47 -7.75
CA ALA A 207 10.08 -8.50 -7.40
C ALA A 207 11.52 -8.10 -7.74
N VAL A 208 11.75 -7.51 -8.91
CA VAL A 208 13.06 -6.97 -9.31
C VAL A 208 13.48 -5.85 -8.37
N PHE A 209 12.56 -4.94 -8.02
CA PHE A 209 12.86 -3.86 -7.10
C PHE A 209 13.23 -4.41 -5.71
N LEU A 210 12.44 -5.35 -5.19
CA LEU A 210 12.74 -6.04 -3.93
C LEU A 210 14.10 -6.74 -4.01
N PHE A 211 14.43 -7.40 -5.12
CA PHE A 211 15.70 -8.07 -5.31
C PHE A 211 16.89 -7.10 -5.34
N VAL A 212 16.79 -6.00 -6.10
CA VAL A 212 17.82 -4.95 -6.14
C VAL A 212 18.01 -4.33 -4.76
N PHE A 213 16.90 -4.06 -4.07
CA PHE A 213 16.92 -3.53 -2.72
C PHE A 213 17.60 -4.51 -1.75
N LEU A 214 17.20 -5.78 -1.73
CA LEU A 214 17.79 -6.81 -0.88
C LEU A 214 19.28 -6.97 -1.18
N ARG A 215 19.68 -6.92 -2.45
CA ARG A 215 21.09 -6.95 -2.83
C ARG A 215 21.86 -5.74 -2.32
N GLY A 216 21.23 -4.56 -2.26
CA GLY A 216 21.82 -3.36 -1.68
C GLY A 216 21.92 -3.41 -0.16
N ALA A 217 20.87 -3.88 0.52
CA ALA A 217 20.80 -3.95 1.98
C ALA A 217 21.63 -5.10 2.58
N LEU A 218 21.73 -6.24 1.88
CA LEU A 218 22.54 -7.40 2.29
C LEU A 218 24.01 -7.28 1.87
N ARG A 219 24.38 -6.27 1.07
CA ARG A 219 25.78 -5.84 0.95
C ARG A 219 26.13 -5.17 2.26
N GLY A 220 26.67 -5.96 3.20
CA GLY A 220 27.23 -5.45 4.45
C GLY A 220 28.26 -4.33 4.19
N PRO A 221 28.59 -3.52 5.20
CA PRO A 221 29.61 -2.50 5.06
C PRO A 221 30.93 -3.16 4.59
N ALA A 222 31.59 -2.58 3.59
CA ALA A 222 32.85 -3.13 3.06
C ALA A 222 33.96 -3.17 4.13
N THR A 223 33.85 -2.29 5.12
CA THR A 223 34.76 -2.17 6.25
C THR A 223 33.98 -2.13 7.56
N VAL A 224 34.40 -2.92 8.54
CA VAL A 224 33.93 -2.77 9.93
C VAL A 224 34.86 -1.78 10.60
N HIS A 225 34.36 -0.57 10.88
CA HIS A 225 35.10 0.43 11.64
C HIS A 225 35.10 0.04 13.11
N ILE A 226 36.26 -0.36 13.65
CA ILE A 226 36.43 -0.57 15.09
C ILE A 226 36.89 0.75 15.70
N GLY A 227 35.92 1.56 16.12
CA GLY A 227 36.13 2.81 16.85
C GLY A 227 35.74 2.68 18.34
N GLY A 228 36.46 3.37 19.23
CA GLY A 228 36.25 3.36 20.68
C GLY A 228 37.48 3.83 21.47
N ALA A 229 37.58 3.44 22.75
CA ALA A 229 38.78 3.66 23.58
C ALA A 229 39.89 2.65 23.22
N VAL A 230 40.33 2.67 21.96
CA VAL A 230 41.42 1.86 21.42
C VAL A 230 42.59 2.76 21.05
N GLU A 231 43.80 2.28 21.28
CA GLU A 231 45.06 3.04 21.13
C GLU A 231 45.32 3.46 19.66
N ALA A 232 44.79 2.69 18.70
CA ALA A 232 44.78 3.01 17.27
C ALA A 232 43.47 2.50 16.61
N PRO A 233 42.63 3.39 16.03
CA PRO A 233 41.46 2.97 15.25
C PRO A 233 41.86 2.16 14.02
N PHE A 234 41.11 1.11 13.69
CA PHE A 234 41.39 0.25 12.54
C PHE A 234 40.11 -0.09 11.77
N ASP A 235 40.17 0.00 10.45
CA ASP A 235 39.09 -0.40 9.54
C ASP A 235 39.37 -1.82 9.05
N TYR A 236 38.53 -2.78 9.45
CA TYR A 236 38.69 -4.18 9.05
C TYR A 236 37.95 -4.45 7.73
N PRO A 237 38.64 -4.77 6.62
CA PRO A 237 37.98 -5.20 5.38
C PRO A 237 37.37 -6.60 5.56
N LEU A 238 36.10 -6.77 5.21
CA LEU A 238 35.38 -8.04 5.38
C LEU A 238 35.67 -9.07 4.26
N GLU A 239 36.27 -8.64 3.15
CA GLU A 239 36.77 -9.55 2.12
C GLU A 239 38.02 -10.26 2.62
N HIS A 240 37.89 -11.55 2.94
CA HIS A 240 39.02 -12.43 3.23
C HIS A 240 39.70 -12.80 1.91
N ASP A 241 40.55 -11.92 1.39
CA ASP A 241 41.69 -12.37 0.62
C ASP A 241 42.94 -12.14 1.49
N ASP A 242 43.63 -13.23 1.78
CA ASP A 242 45.00 -13.31 2.30
C ASP A 242 45.27 -12.87 3.75
N VAL A 243 44.62 -13.50 4.73
CA VAL A 243 45.18 -13.53 6.10
C VAL A 243 46.15 -14.71 6.21
N GLU A 244 47.45 -14.41 6.13
CA GLU A 244 48.52 -15.40 6.31
C GLU A 244 48.45 -16.00 7.73
N SER A 245 48.24 -17.31 7.81
CA SER A 245 48.09 -18.03 9.08
C SER A 245 49.44 -18.07 9.82
N VAL A 246 49.65 -17.16 10.76
CA VAL A 246 50.82 -17.20 11.64
C VAL A 246 50.61 -18.31 12.67
N THR A 247 51.28 -19.43 12.46
CA THR A 247 51.36 -20.50 13.45
C THR A 247 52.47 -20.13 14.44
N ARG A 248 52.14 -20.10 15.73
CA ARG A 248 53.11 -19.81 16.80
C ARG A 248 53.90 -21.09 17.09
N GLU A 249 55.21 -21.09 16.83
CA GLU A 249 56.14 -22.09 17.38
C GLU A 249 56.25 -21.97 18.90
#